data_AF-A0AAU2ED21-F1
#
_entry.id   AF-A0AAU2ED21-F1
#
_cell.length_a   1.000
_cell.length_b   1.000
_cell.length_c   1.000
_cell.angle_alpha   90.00
_cell.angle_beta   90.00
_cell.angle_gamma   90.00
#
_symmetry.space_group_name_H-M   'P 1'
#
loop_
_entity.id
_entity.type
_entity.pdbx_description
1 polymer ?
#
loop_
_entity_poly.entity_id
_entity_poly.type
_entity_poly.pdbx_seq_one_letter_code
_entity_poly.pdbx_strand_id
1 'polypeptide(L)'
;MAEMTQPTAEVRLEIDLNVSSPEGYARVRRSRIPVDLQVGESVIVFESEDQLSGPAQVARVDESFAYLDVKWDAMAHDSSIKPMASA
;
A
#
# COMPACT_ATOMS: atom_id res chain seq x y z
N MET A 1 -32.03 -5.71 -14.18
CA MET A 1 -31.32 -5.71 -12.89
C MET A 1 -29.88 -6.05 -13.21
N ALA A 2 -29.01 -5.06 -13.29
CA ALA A 2 -27.59 -5.27 -13.58
C ALA A 2 -26.84 -5.18 -12.24
N GLU A 3 -26.03 -6.20 -12.00
CA GLU A 3 -25.30 -6.43 -10.76
C GLU A 3 -24.45 -5.24 -10.33
N MET A 4 -24.47 -5.05 -9.01
CA MET A 4 -23.53 -4.25 -8.25
C MET A 4 -22.12 -4.72 -8.55
N THR A 5 -21.27 -3.83 -9.06
CA THR A 5 -19.84 -3.86 -8.72
C THR A 5 -19.38 -2.42 -8.76
N GLN A 6 -19.59 -1.71 -7.66
CA GLN A 6 -18.81 -0.51 -7.40
C GLN A 6 -17.34 -0.93 -7.54
N PRO A 7 -16.48 -0.19 -8.27
CA PRO A 7 -15.06 -0.48 -8.23
C PRO A 7 -14.69 -0.47 -6.75
N THR A 8 -14.32 -1.62 -6.21
CA THR A 8 -13.65 -1.69 -4.90
C THR A 8 -12.45 -0.79 -5.08
N ALA A 9 -12.54 0.45 -4.62
CA ALA A 9 -11.52 1.45 -4.84
C ALA A 9 -10.22 0.83 -4.36
N GLU A 10 -9.32 0.51 -5.28
CA GLU A 10 -8.05 -0.13 -4.95
C GLU A 10 -7.33 0.83 -4.04
N VAL A 11 -7.27 0.50 -2.76
CA VAL A 11 -6.66 1.37 -1.76
C VAL A 11 -5.18 1.34 -2.05
N ARG A 12 -4.68 2.45 -2.61
CA ARG A 12 -3.28 2.66 -2.95
C ARG A 12 -2.59 3.35 -1.78
N LEU A 13 -1.62 2.68 -1.17
CA LEU A 13 -0.87 3.18 -0.04
C LEU A 13 0.59 3.40 -0.42
N GLU A 14 1.08 4.61 -0.18
CA GLU A 14 2.51 4.88 -0.31
C GLU A 14 3.25 4.20 0.84
N ILE A 15 4.21 3.36 0.50
CA ILE A 15 5.13 2.71 1.42
C ILE A 15 6.54 3.20 1.17
N ASP A 16 7.40 3.09 2.18
CA ASP A 16 8.83 3.33 2.03
C ASP A 16 9.54 1.97 2.08
N LEU A 17 10.13 1.56 0.95
CA LEU A 17 10.79 0.24 0.82
C LEU A 17 12.11 0.18 1.60
N ASN A 18 12.71 1.33 1.92
CA ASN A 18 13.92 1.40 2.76
C ASN A 18 13.61 1.19 4.23
N VAL A 19 12.32 1.13 4.58
CA VAL A 19 11.83 1.12 5.94
C VAL A 19 10.97 -0.12 6.20
N SER A 20 11.65 -1.22 6.47
CA SER A 20 11.02 -2.46 6.93
C SER A 20 10.97 -2.52 8.46
N SER A 21 9.91 -3.10 9.01
CA SER A 21 9.90 -3.58 10.39
C SER A 21 10.98 -4.67 10.56
N PRO A 22 11.43 -4.96 11.80
CA PRO A 22 12.34 -6.07 12.05
C PRO A 22 11.77 -7.44 11.62
N GLU A 23 10.47 -7.54 11.38
CA GLU A 23 9.76 -8.73 10.89
C GLU A 23 9.64 -8.76 9.36
N GLY A 24 10.10 -7.73 8.65
CA GLY A 24 10.06 -7.64 7.19
C GLY A 24 8.79 -7.00 6.62
N TYR A 25 7.93 -6.40 7.45
CA TYR A 25 6.72 -5.72 6.98
C TYR A 25 7.01 -4.27 6.58
N ALA A 26 6.36 -3.78 5.52
CA ALA A 26 6.36 -2.37 5.20
C ALA A 26 5.50 -1.61 6.20
N ARG A 27 5.98 -0.46 6.71
CA ARG A 27 5.23 0.35 7.67
C ARG A 27 4.67 1.61 7.02
N VAL A 28 3.39 1.88 7.25
CA VAL A 28 2.72 3.12 6.84
C VAL A 28 2.18 3.84 8.06
N ARG A 29 2.37 5.16 8.12
CA ARG A 29 1.77 5.96 9.20
C ARG A 29 0.27 5.99 9.03
N ARG A 30 -0.49 5.66 10.09
CA ARG A 30 -1.95 5.66 10.06
C ARG A 30 -2.53 7.02 9.65
N SER A 31 -1.86 8.12 9.99
CA SER A 31 -2.25 9.48 9.58
C SER A 31 -2.20 9.74 8.07
N ARG A 32 -1.53 8.90 7.29
CA ARG A 32 -1.47 8.98 5.81
C ARG A 32 -2.45 8.05 5.12
N ILE A 33 -3.16 7.22 5.88
CA ILE A 33 -4.07 6.21 5.33
C ILE A 33 -5.45 6.86 5.20
N PRO A 34 -6.01 6.99 3.98
CA PRO A 34 -7.27 7.71 3.76
C PRO A 34 -8.50 6.92 4.23
N VAL A 35 -8.32 5.65 4.63
CA VAL A 35 -9.38 4.70 4.97
C VAL A 35 -9.01 3.91 6.22
N ASP A 36 -10.01 3.31 6.87
CA ASP A 36 -9.75 2.38 7.97
C ASP A 36 -9.39 1.01 7.39
N LEU A 37 -8.18 0.55 7.69
CA LEU A 37 -7.67 -0.75 7.22
C LEU A 37 -7.98 -1.84 8.24
N GLN A 38 -8.42 -2.99 7.74
CA GLN A 38 -8.60 -4.19 8.55
C GLN A 38 -7.47 -5.17 8.33
N VAL A 39 -7.06 -5.86 9.40
CA VAL A 39 -6.08 -6.95 9.29
C VAL A 39 -6.63 -8.05 8.39
N GLY A 40 -5.82 -8.51 7.44
CA GLY A 40 -6.19 -9.47 6.39
C GLY A 40 -6.70 -8.83 5.12
N GLU A 41 -7.00 -7.53 5.10
CA GLU A 41 -7.43 -6.80 3.91
C GLU A 41 -6.30 -6.73 2.87
N SER A 42 -6.68 -6.85 1.59
CA SER A 42 -5.74 -6.74 0.46
C SER A 42 -5.75 -5.32 -0.06
N VAL A 43 -4.57 -4.71 -0.15
CA VAL A 43 -4.35 -3.35 -0.61
C VAL A 43 -3.30 -3.33 -1.71
N ILE A 44 -3.23 -2.23 -2.46
CA ILE A 44 -2.13 -1.99 -3.38
C ILE A 44 -1.16 -1.03 -2.69
N VAL A 45 0.11 -1.38 -2.65
CA VAL A 45 1.16 -0.49 -2.17
C VAL A 45 1.93 0.05 -3.36
N PHE A 46 2.46 1.25 -3.21
CA PHE A 46 3.35 1.84 -4.19
C PHE A 46 4.49 2.61 -3.52
N GLU A 47 5.61 2.72 -4.22
CA GLU A 47 6.76 3.52 -3.84
C GLU A 47 7.06 4.46 -5.02
N SER A 48 7.07 5.77 -4.76
CA SER A 48 7.13 6.83 -5.76
C SER A 48 8.53 7.11 -6.30
N GLU A 49 9.57 6.87 -5.52
CA GLU A 49 10.98 7.09 -5.86
C GLU A 49 11.48 6.03 -6.87
N ASP A 50 11.22 4.76 -6.61
CA ASP A 50 11.53 3.58 -7.41
C ASP A 50 10.42 3.24 -8.42
N GLN A 51 9.27 3.93 -8.37
CA GLN A 51 8.10 3.71 -9.23
C GLN A 51 7.65 2.25 -9.24
N LEU A 52 7.58 1.65 -8.06
CA LEU A 52 7.15 0.27 -7.88
C LEU A 52 5.75 0.24 -7.31
N SER A 53 4.93 -0.70 -7.77
CA SER A 53 3.68 -1.04 -7.09
C SER A 53 3.49 -2.54 -7.02
N GLY A 54 2.70 -2.97 -6.04
CA GLY A 54 2.32 -4.36 -5.94
C GLY A 54 1.24 -4.59 -4.89
N PRO A 55 0.70 -5.82 -4.84
CA PRO A 55 -0.27 -6.19 -3.84
C PRO A 55 0.41 -6.36 -2.47
N ALA A 56 -0.27 -5.92 -1.43
CA ALA A 56 0.10 -6.18 -0.05
C ALA A 56 -1.12 -6.58 0.76
N GLN A 57 -0.88 -7.27 1.87
CA GLN A 57 -1.93 -7.62 2.83
C GLN A 57 -1.67 -6.93 4.15
N VAL A 58 -2.72 -6.40 4.78
CA VAL A 58 -2.58 -5.77 6.10
C VAL A 58 -2.29 -6.86 7.14
N ALA A 59 -1.06 -6.93 7.64
CA ALA A 59 -0.67 -7.91 8.64
C ALA A 59 -1.05 -7.47 10.05
N ARG A 60 -0.93 -6.16 10.33
CA ARG A 60 -1.21 -5.58 11.64
C ARG A 60 -1.54 -4.10 11.52
N VAL A 61 -2.40 -3.60 12.42
CA VAL A 61 -2.67 -2.17 12.56
C VAL A 61 -2.58 -1.80 14.03
N ASP A 62 -1.69 -0.86 14.36
CA ASP A 62 -1.56 -0.25 15.69
C ASP A 62 -2.10 1.20 15.65
N GLU A 63 -2.02 1.91 16.78
CA GLU A 63 -2.50 3.31 16.89
C GLU A 63 -1.74 4.27 15.96
N SER A 64 -0.44 4.03 15.74
CA SER A 64 0.42 4.93 14.95
C SER A 64 0.73 4.42 13.54
N PHE A 65 0.72 3.10 13.33
CA PHE A 65 1.23 2.48 12.11
C PHE A 65 0.36 1.31 11.64
N ALA A 66 0.26 1.13 10.33
CA ALA A 66 -0.16 -0.11 9.71
C ALA A 66 1.07 -0.84 9.16
N TYR A 67 1.10 -2.16 9.35
CA TYR A 67 2.14 -3.05 8.87
C TYR A 67 1.56 -3.90 7.75
N LEU A 68 2.21 -3.86 6.60
CA LEU A 68 1.75 -4.47 5.37
C LEU A 68 2.74 -5.58 4.97
N ASP A 69 2.20 -6.76 4.75
CA ASP A 69 2.89 -7.89 4.12
C ASP A 69 2.87 -7.68 2.60
N VAL A 70 3.93 -7.08 2.10
CA VAL A 70 4.08 -6.78 0.67
C VAL A 70 4.49 -8.04 -0.06
N LYS A 71 3.79 -8.39 -1.14
CA LYS A 71 4.19 -9.48 -2.02
C LYS A 71 5.26 -8.98 -2.98
N TRP A 72 6.50 -8.93 -2.48
CA TRP A 72 7.68 -8.48 -3.23
C TRP A 72 7.86 -9.19 -4.58
N ASP A 73 7.52 -10.48 -4.64
CA ASP A 73 7.57 -11.28 -5.87
C ASP A 73 6.56 -10.82 -6.94
N ALA A 74 5.45 -10.22 -6.50
CA ALA A 74 4.40 -9.68 -7.37
C ALA A 74 4.53 -8.16 -7.59
N MET A 75 5.59 -7.52 -7.06
CA MET A 75 5.84 -6.11 -7.32
C MET A 75 6.34 -5.92 -8.75
N ALA A 76 5.79 -4.91 -9.41
CA ALA A 76 6.15 -4.54 -10.76
C ALA A 76 6.42 -3.04 -10.84
N HIS A 77 7.19 -2.65 -11.85
CA HIS A 77 7.39 -1.26 -12.17
C HIS A 77 6.07 -0.67 -12.69
N ASP A 78 5.54 0.34 -12.01
CA ASP A 78 4.30 1.01 -12.38
C ASP A 78 4.61 2.42 -12.87
N SER A 79 4.70 2.56 -14.19
CA SER A 79 4.95 3.84 -14.89
C SER A 79 3.82 4.86 -14.69
N SER A 80 2.72 4.47 -14.04
CA SER A 80 1.62 5.35 -13.66
C SER A 80 1.91 6.14 -12.38
N ILE A 81 2.91 5.72 -11.59
CA ILE A 81 3.38 6.46 -10.43
C ILE A 81 4.22 7.62 -10.94
N LYS A 82 3.63 8.81 -11.00
CA LYS A 82 4.39 10.00 -11.35
C LYS A 82 5.19 10.43 -10.12
N PRO A 83 6.52 10.64 -10.23
CA PRO A 83 7.22 11.36 -9.17
C PRO A 83 6.51 12.70 -9.01
N MET A 84 6.10 13.04 -7.78
CA MET A 84 5.63 14.40 -7.49
C MET A 84 6.79 15.33 -7.83
N ALA A 85 6.71 15.94 -9.02
CA ALA A 85 7.65 16.93 -9.47
C ALA A 85 7.67 18.04 -8.41
N SER A 86 8.80 18.14 -7.69
CA SER A 86 9.09 19.32 -6.89
C SER A 86 9.19 20.50 -7.86
N ALA A 87 8.24 21.42 -7.77
CA ALA A 87 8.24 22.71 -8.45
C ALA A 87 8.49 23.82 -7.43
#